data_AF-A0A535QPW4-F1
#
_entry.id   AF-A0A535QPW4-F1
#
_cell.length_a   1.000
_cell.length_b   1.000
_cell.length_c   1.000
_cell.angle_alpha   90.00
_cell.angle_beta   90.00
_cell.angle_gamma   90.00
#
_symmetry.space_group_name_H-M   'P 1'
#
loop_
_entity.id
_entity.type
_entity.pdbx_description
1 polymer ?
#
loop_
_entity_poly.entity_id
_entity_poly.type
_entity_poly.pdbx_seq_one_letter_code
_entity_poly.pdbx_strand_id
1 'polypeptide(L)' 'MARTHSAADGHFKVDVAPGTYTVVGLNINSSMLPRPIATTVTVTSGSYASVIVAYDSGIR' A
#
# COMPACT_ATOMS: atom_id res chain seq x y z
N MET A 1 -13.28 -5.39 -1.57
CA MET A 1 -12.17 -4.69 -0.86
C MET A 1 -11.24 -5.74 -0.28
N ALA A 2 -9.92 -5.57 -0.39
CA ALA A 2 -8.94 -6.45 0.23
C ALA A 2 -8.16 -5.64 1.28
N ARG A 3 -7.82 -6.28 2.40
CA ARG A 3 -7.02 -5.68 3.47
C ARG A 3 -5.93 -6.66 3.87
N THR A 4 -4.72 -6.16 4.05
CA THR A 4 -3.58 -6.94 4.52
C THR A 4 -2.77 -6.12 5.53
N HIS A 5 -1.94 -6.81 6.31
CA HIS A 5 -0.90 -6.18 7.12
C HIS A 5 0.45 -6.51 6.49
N SER A 6 1.36 -5.55 6.50
CA SER A 6 2.75 -5.82 6.13
C SER A 6 3.38 -6.78 7.14
N ALA A 7 4.34 -7.55 6.65
CA ALA A 7 5.29 -8.26 7.49
C ALA A 7 6.21 -7.26 8.23
N ALA A 8 7.03 -7.78 9.14
CA ALA A 8 7.92 -6.99 9.97
C ALA A 8 8.98 -6.20 9.17
N ASP A 9 9.29 -6.66 7.96
CA ASP A 9 10.19 -6.01 7.01
C ASP A 9 9.51 -4.94 6.14
N GLY A 10 8.21 -4.69 6.35
CA GLY A 10 7.42 -3.73 5.59
C GLY A 10 6.86 -4.28 4.27
N HIS A 11 7.20 -5.50 3.88
CA HIS A 11 6.67 -6.11 2.65
C HIS A 11 5.27 -6.69 2.86
N PHE A 12 4.48 -6.72 1.79
CA PHE A 12 3.18 -7.37 1.76
C PHE A 12 2.93 -8.01 0.40
N LYS A 13 2.02 -8.99 0.39
CA LYS A 13 1.51 -9.61 -0.83
C LYS A 13 0.00 -9.70 -0.76
N VAL A 14 -0.68 -9.39 -1.85
CA VAL A 14 -2.14 -9.52 -1.99
C VAL A 14 -2.44 -10.11 -3.36
N ASP A 15 -3.25 -11.17 -3.37
CA ASP A 15 -3.70 -11.81 -4.60
C ASP A 15 -4.99 -11.13 -5.06
N VAL A 16 -4.97 -10.54 -6.26
CA VAL A 16 -6.11 -9.83 -6.87
C VAL A 16 -6.22 -10.21 -8.35
N ALA A 17 -7.42 -10.05 -8.91
CA ALA A 17 -7.61 -10.16 -10.36
C ALA A 17 -6.84 -9.06 -11.11
N PRO A 18 -6.63 -9.20 -12.43
CA PRO A 18 -6.07 -8.12 -13.24
C PRO A 18 -6.95 -6.87 -13.17
N GLY A 19 -6.34 -5.69 -13.07
CA GLY A 19 -7.06 -4.43 -12.92
C GLY A 19 -6.19 -3.29 -12.39
N THR A 20 -6.78 -2.11 -12.30
CA THR A 20 -6.16 -0.92 -11.69
C THR A 20 -6.70 -0.74 -10.27
N TYR A 21 -5.77 -0.60 -9.32
CA TYR A 21 -6.07 -0.50 -7.90
C TYR A 21 -5.41 0.73 -7.30
N THR A 22 -6.06 1.27 -6.27
CA THR A 22 -5.44 2.27 -5.38
C THR A 22 -5.07 1.59 -4.08
N VAL A 23 -3.78 1.61 -3.76
CA VAL A 23 -3.24 1.15 -2.47
C VAL A 23 -3.22 2.34 -1.52
N VAL A 24 -3.84 2.18 -0.35
CA VAL A 24 -3.95 3.21 0.68
C VAL A 24 -3.47 2.64 2.00
N GLY A 25 -2.46 3.26 2.60
CA GLY A 25 -2.07 2.96 3.98
C GLY A 25 -3.13 3.43 4.96
N LEU A 26 -3.33 2.69 6.05
CA LEU A 26 -4.27 3.06 7.12
C LEU A 26 -3.49 3.64 8.29
N ASN A 27 -3.95 4.78 8.82
CA ASN A 27 -3.44 5.32 10.08
C ASN A 27 -4.01 4.49 11.23
N ILE A 28 -3.18 3.64 11.83
CA ILE A 28 -3.54 2.87 13.02
C ILE A 28 -3.31 3.78 14.23
N ASN A 29 -4.26 3.82 15.17
CA ASN A 29 -4.20 4.62 16.42
C ASN A 29 -4.40 6.14 16.28
N SER A 30 -5.11 6.61 15.26
CA SER A 30 -5.50 8.04 15.09
C SER A 30 -4.36 9.07 15.03
N SER A 31 -3.11 8.62 14.88
CA SER A 31 -1.99 9.53 14.65
C SER A 31 -2.12 10.20 13.28
N MET A 32 -1.80 11.49 13.20
CA MET A 32 -1.77 12.22 11.93
C MET A 32 -0.53 11.88 11.09
N LEU A 33 0.54 11.38 11.74
CA LEU A 33 1.81 11.04 11.10
C LEU A 33 2.33 9.66 11.56
N PRO A 34 3.14 8.97 10.74
CA PRO A 34 3.48 9.33 9.35
C PRO A 34 2.26 9.19 8.43
N ARG A 35 2.06 10.13 7.51
CA ARG A 35 0.85 10.18 6.67
C ARG A 35 1.01 9.30 5.42
N PRO A 36 0.11 8.35 5.17
CA PRO A 36 0.18 7.50 3.98
C PRO A 36 -0.12 8.30 2.72
N ILE A 37 0.59 7.99 1.64
CA ILE A 37 0.36 8.55 0.31
C ILE A 37 -0.33 7.49 -0.55
N ALA A 38 -1.53 7.78 -1.03
CA ALA A 38 -2.27 6.87 -1.90
C ALA A 38 -1.49 6.65 -3.21
N THR A 39 -1.37 5.39 -3.62
CA THR A 39 -0.59 5.02 -4.81
C THR A 39 -1.43 4.14 -5.73
N THR A 40 -1.49 4.48 -7.01
CA THR A 40 -2.19 3.67 -8.03
C THR A 40 -1.23 2.67 -8.67
N VAL A 41 -1.68 1.44 -8.84
CA VAL A 41 -0.93 0.36 -9.47
C VAL A 41 -1.84 -0.45 -10.38
N THR A 42 -1.31 -0.90 -11.53
CA THR A 42 -2.01 -1.77 -12.47
C THR A 42 -1.42 -3.17 -12.38
N VAL A 43 -2.27 -4.17 -12.15
CA VAL A 43 -1.93 -5.59 -12.13
C VAL A 43 -2.33 -6.20 -13.47
N THR A 44 -1.36 -6.81 -14.15
CA THR A 44 -1.57 -7.57 -15.38
C THR A 44 -1.75 -9.05 -15.07
N SER A 45 -2.47 -9.76 -15.93
CA SER A 45 -2.68 -11.21 -15.77
C SER A 45 -1.36 -11.98 -15.67
N GLY A 46 -1.29 -12.93 -14.75
CA GLY A 46 -0.15 -13.83 -14.57
C GLY A 46 1.08 -13.21 -13.90
N SER A 47 1.00 -11.99 -13.36
CA SER A 47 2.14 -11.36 -12.68
C SER A 47 1.71 -10.47 -11.52
N TYR A 48 2.59 -10.34 -10.52
CA TYR A 48 2.44 -9.31 -9.50
C TYR A 48 2.99 -7.98 -10.01
N ALA A 49 2.30 -6.90 -9.66
CA ALA A 49 2.88 -5.56 -9.76
C ALA A 49 3.62 -5.22 -8.46
N SER A 50 4.76 -4.54 -8.58
CA SER A 50 5.48 -4.00 -7.42
C SER A 50 5.06 -2.55 -7.19
N VAL A 51 4.89 -2.17 -5.93
CA VAL A 51 4.53 -0.81 -5.53
C VAL A 51 5.35 -0.40 -4.31
N ILE A 52 5.86 0.83 -4.32
CA ILE A 52 6.47 1.44 -3.15
C ILE A 52 5.39 2.25 -2.45
N VAL A 53 5.08 1.89 -1.21
CA VAL A 53 4.11 2.64 -0.39
C VAL A 53 4.89 3.70 0.38
N ALA A 54 4.72 4.97 -0.05
CA ALA A 54 5.39 6.10 0.57
C ALA A 54 4.57 6.69 1.73
N TYR A 55 5.30 7.19 2.72
CA TYR A 55 4.74 7.93 3.84
C TYR A 55 5.47 9.25 4.01
N ASP A 56 4.71 10.30 4.32
CA ASP A 56 5.24 11.60 4.72
C ASP A 56 5.47 11.62 6.24
N SER A 57 6.72 11.77 6.66
CA SER A 57 7.10 11.80 8.08
C SER A 57 6.88 13.16 8.74
N GLY A 58 6.72 14.23 7.96
CA GLY A 58 6.63 15.61 8.45
C GLY A 58 7.95 16.26 8.87
N ILE A 59 9.09 15.58 8.71
CA ILE A 59 10.44 16.12 8.97
C ILE A 59 10.90 16.99 7.79
N ARG A 60 11.57 18.12 8.09
CA ARG A 60 12.04 19.12 7.13
C ARG A 60 13.32 19.78 7.61
#